data_AF-A0A4Q3UJ72-F1
#
_entry.id   AF-A0A4Q3UJ72-F1
#
_cell.length_a   1.000
_cell.length_b   1.000
_cell.length_c   1.000
_cell.angle_alpha   90.00
_cell.angle_beta   90.00
_cell.angle_gamma   90.00
#
_symmetry.space_group_name_H-M   'P 1'
#
loop_
_entity.id
_entity.type
_entity.pdbx_description
1 polymer ?
#
loop_
_entity_poly.entity_id
_entity_poly.type
_entity_poly.pdbx_seq_one_letter_code
_entity_poly.pdbx_strand_id
1 'polypeptide(L)'
;MAGFFRKVNIRSTLISGLIAGAVFSIPVFFYIKYPVYRFAWLLYLGSFMFFAVIWVHTLRESRKRAHNESTIALIFASHMATIAGIAVATVLSFIMLSTMIPGYLTSAVPDKTLTGEPSNSVMDKTDGLSLQVFLAAIFINFCVGSFSGIILPFAAKRNQKKDQRDPAPLHQHGAS
;
A
#
# COMPACT_ATOMS: atom_id res chain seq x y z
N MET A 1 3.23 26.60 4.07
CA MET A 1 3.25 25.15 3.75
C MET A 1 4.65 24.51 3.74
N ALA A 2 5.74 25.26 3.51
CA ALA A 2 7.11 24.70 3.45
C ALA A 2 7.62 24.02 4.75
N GLY A 3 7.10 24.41 5.93
CA GLY A 3 7.52 23.82 7.21
C GLY A 3 6.99 22.40 7.49
N PHE A 4 5.88 22.00 6.86
CA PHE A 4 5.22 20.70 7.15
C PHE A 4 5.99 19.52 6.54
N PHE A 5 6.58 19.72 5.35
CA PHE A 5 7.35 18.71 4.63
C PHE A 5 8.70 18.39 5.26
N ARG A 6 9.30 19.34 5.99
CA ARG A 6 10.64 19.17 6.59
C ARG A 6 10.68 18.09 7.68
N LYS A 7 9.53 17.74 8.26
CA LYS A 7 9.40 16.69 9.27
C LYS A 7 9.17 15.29 8.70
N VAL A 8 8.83 15.16 7.42
CA VAL A 8 8.60 13.84 6.81
C VAL A 8 9.92 13.33 6.24
N ASN A 9 10.35 12.14 6.66
CA ASN A 9 11.51 11.49 6.05
C ASN A 9 11.13 10.92 4.67
N ILE A 10 11.13 11.80 3.66
CA ILE A 10 10.72 11.49 2.28
C ILE A 10 11.48 10.28 1.75
N ARG A 11 12.78 10.15 2.06
CA ARG A 11 13.59 9.01 1.62
C ARG A 11 13.09 7.69 2.20
N SER A 12 12.81 7.64 3.51
CA SER A 12 12.25 6.45 4.19
C SER A 12 10.88 6.07 3.60
N THR A 13 10.04 7.06 3.32
CA THR A 13 8.71 6.91 2.72
C THR A 13 8.78 6.35 1.30
N LEU A 14 9.65 6.91 0.44
CA LEU A 14 9.84 6.44 -0.94
C LEU A 14 10.40 5.02 -0.98
N ILE A 15 11.40 4.70 -0.14
CA ILE A 15 11.96 3.33 -0.06
C ILE A 15 10.88 2.34 0.37
N SER A 16 10.06 2.71 1.36
CA SER A 16 8.98 1.83 1.84
C SER A 16 7.91 1.62 0.76
N GLY A 17 7.57 2.65 -0.02
CA GLY A 17 6.71 2.53 -1.19
C GLY A 17 7.32 1.60 -2.25
N LEU A 18 8.60 1.75 -2.57
CA LEU A 18 9.30 0.87 -3.53
C LEU A 18 9.25 -0.59 -3.08
N ILE A 19 9.52 -0.87 -1.81
CA ILE A 19 9.42 -2.22 -1.25
C ILE A 19 7.98 -2.73 -1.34
N ALA A 20 6.98 -1.91 -1.00
CA ALA A 20 5.57 -2.31 -1.07
C ALA A 20 5.17 -2.70 -2.51
N GLY A 21 5.55 -1.89 -3.49
CA GLY A 21 5.29 -2.17 -4.91
C GLY A 21 6.00 -3.44 -5.39
N ALA A 22 7.27 -3.62 -5.05
CA ALA A 22 8.04 -4.81 -5.43
C ALA A 22 7.46 -6.10 -4.82
N VAL A 23 7.04 -6.05 -3.55
CA VAL A 23 6.43 -7.19 -2.86
C VAL A 23 5.06 -7.53 -3.45
N PHE A 24 4.23 -6.53 -3.77
CA PHE A 24 2.96 -6.73 -4.48
C PHE A 24 3.16 -7.45 -5.82
N SER A 25 4.23 -7.12 -6.55
CA SER A 25 4.51 -7.73 -7.85
C SER A 25 4.83 -9.23 -7.79
N ILE A 26 5.19 -9.79 -6.62
CA ILE A 26 5.50 -11.21 -6.49
C ILE A 26 4.26 -12.08 -6.75
N PRO A 27 3.11 -11.92 -6.04
CA PRO A 27 1.88 -12.64 -6.40
C PRO A 27 1.35 -12.33 -7.80
N VAL A 28 1.51 -11.10 -8.28
CA VAL A 28 1.10 -10.72 -9.65
C VAL A 28 1.86 -11.51 -10.70
N PHE A 29 3.17 -11.73 -10.52
CA PHE A 29 3.96 -12.57 -11.41
C PHE A 29 3.39 -13.99 -11.51
N PHE A 30 3.03 -14.61 -10.38
CA PHE A 30 2.41 -15.93 -10.38
C PHE A 30 1.03 -15.94 -11.05
N TYR A 31 0.24 -14.88 -10.83
CA TYR A 31 -1.06 -14.73 -11.47
C TYR A 31 -0.97 -14.62 -13.00
N ILE A 32 -0.05 -13.79 -13.51
CA ILE A 32 0.17 -13.64 -14.96
C ILE A 32 0.75 -14.93 -15.57
N LYS A 33 1.58 -15.66 -14.81
CA LYS A 33 2.15 -16.94 -15.27
C LYS A 33 1.08 -18.02 -15.47
N TYR A 34 0.04 -18.03 -14.63
CA TYR A 34 -1.06 -18.99 -14.69
C TYR A 34 -2.41 -18.25 -14.75
N PRO A 35 -2.81 -17.72 -15.93
CA PRO A 35 -3.95 -16.83 -16.09
C PRO A 35 -5.28 -17.60 -16.01
N VAL A 36 -5.61 -18.10 -14.83
CA VAL A 36 -6.88 -18.76 -14.51
C VAL A 36 -7.62 -17.87 -13.53
N TYR A 37 -8.88 -17.56 -13.81
CA TYR A 37 -9.71 -16.68 -12.96
C TYR A 37 -9.76 -17.15 -11.50
N ARG A 38 -9.73 -18.47 -11.28
CA ARG A 38 -9.64 -19.08 -9.95
C ARG A 38 -8.46 -18.56 -9.12
N PHE A 39 -7.36 -18.13 -9.76
CA PHE A 39 -6.18 -17.60 -9.09
C PHE A 39 -6.20 -16.08 -8.86
N ALA A 40 -7.32 -15.39 -9.14
CA ALA A 40 -7.46 -13.96 -8.86
C ALA A 40 -7.23 -13.62 -7.37
N TRP A 41 -7.41 -14.58 -6.45
CA TRP A 41 -7.05 -14.44 -5.03
C TRP A 41 -5.57 -14.03 -4.81
N LEU A 42 -4.67 -14.35 -5.75
CA LEU A 42 -3.26 -13.93 -5.71
C LEU A 42 -3.11 -12.41 -5.77
N LEU A 43 -3.99 -11.71 -6.50
CA LEU A 43 -3.98 -10.24 -6.54
C LEU A 43 -4.33 -9.66 -5.18
N TYR A 44 -5.31 -10.25 -4.48
CA TYR A 44 -5.66 -9.85 -3.12
C TYR A 44 -4.56 -10.20 -2.11
N LEU A 45 -3.87 -11.33 -2.27
CA LEU A 45 -2.67 -11.66 -1.49
C LEU A 45 -1.58 -10.60 -1.70
N GLY A 46 -1.33 -10.19 -2.95
CA GLY A 46 -0.41 -9.10 -3.27
C GLY A 46 -0.78 -7.81 -2.55
N SER A 47 -2.05 -7.41 -2.61
CA SER A 47 -2.54 -6.21 -1.91
C SER A 47 -2.45 -6.32 -0.39
N PHE A 48 -2.62 -7.52 0.18
CA PHE A 48 -2.40 -7.76 1.60
C PHE A 48 -0.92 -7.59 1.99
N MET A 49 0.01 -8.09 1.17
CA MET A 49 1.44 -7.89 1.40
C MET A 49 1.83 -6.40 1.26
N PHE A 50 1.29 -5.71 0.26
CA PHE A 50 1.43 -4.26 0.10
C PHE A 50 0.99 -3.53 1.37
N PHE A 51 -0.21 -3.83 1.85
CA PHE A 51 -0.76 -3.30 3.08
C PHE A 51 0.16 -3.55 4.29
N ALA A 52 0.69 -4.77 4.45
CA ALA A 52 1.60 -5.09 5.55
C ALA A 52 2.87 -4.22 5.53
N VAL A 53 3.44 -3.96 4.35
CA VAL A 53 4.61 -3.07 4.22
C VAL A 53 4.27 -1.63 4.62
N ILE A 54 3.16 -1.08 4.13
CA ILE A 54 2.72 0.27 4.50
C ILE A 54 2.42 0.36 6.01
N TRP A 55 1.77 -0.66 6.56
CA TRP A 55 1.47 -0.74 8.00
C TRP A 55 2.75 -0.71 8.85
N VAL A 56 3.75 -1.53 8.50
CA VAL A 56 5.05 -1.55 9.17
C VAL A 56 5.76 -0.19 9.03
N HIS A 57 5.72 0.43 7.86
CA HIS A 57 6.27 1.78 7.66
C HIS A 57 5.63 2.80 8.62
N THR A 58 4.30 2.83 8.68
CA THR A 58 3.57 3.76 9.54
C THR A 58 3.85 3.51 11.03
N LEU A 59 3.95 2.25 11.47
CA LEU A 59 4.35 1.94 12.85
C LEU A 59 5.78 2.39 13.15
N ARG A 60 6.73 2.16 12.23
CA ARG A 60 8.13 2.58 12.41
C ARG A 60 8.25 4.10 12.49
N GLU A 61 7.57 4.83 11.61
CA GLU A 61 7.55 6.30 11.65
C GLU A 61 6.82 6.82 12.90
N SER A 62 5.75 6.16 13.34
CA SER A 62 5.08 6.52 14.61
C SER A 62 6.00 6.37 15.82
N ARG A 63 6.77 5.27 15.91
CA ARG A 63 7.70 5.01 17.02
C ARG A 63 8.89 5.95 17.03
N LYS A 64 9.50 6.22 15.86
CA LYS A 64 10.68 7.10 15.74
C LYS A 64 10.43 8.52 16.23
N ARG A 65 9.18 8.97 16.23
CA ARG A 65 8.81 10.37 16.46
C ARG A 65 8.30 10.65 17.88
N ALA A 66 8.58 9.74 18.82
CA ALA A 66 8.53 9.93 20.27
C ALA A 66 7.48 10.96 20.76
N HIS A 67 6.21 10.69 20.49
CA HIS A 67 5.03 11.35 21.10
C HIS A 67 4.69 12.79 20.71
N ASN A 68 5.51 13.52 19.94
CA ASN A 68 5.30 14.96 19.74
C ASN A 68 4.95 15.40 18.30
N GLU A 69 4.51 14.47 17.46
CA GLU A 69 4.12 14.80 16.09
C GLU A 69 2.61 14.80 15.82
N SER A 70 2.23 15.67 14.89
CA SER A 70 0.85 15.79 14.42
C SER A 70 0.43 14.49 13.74
N THR A 71 -0.73 13.96 14.12
CA THR A 71 -1.38 12.81 13.44
C THR A 71 -1.44 13.03 11.93
N ILE A 72 -1.62 14.29 11.51
CA ILE A 72 -1.68 14.71 10.11
C ILE A 72 -0.36 14.42 9.38
N ALA A 73 0.80 14.59 10.04
CA ALA A 73 2.10 14.30 9.42
C ALA A 73 2.28 12.81 9.15
N LEU A 74 1.81 11.96 10.07
CA LEU A 74 1.87 10.51 9.92
C LEU A 74 0.88 10.00 8.84
N ILE A 75 -0.33 10.57 8.78
CA ILE A 75 -1.31 10.32 7.71
C ILE A 75 -0.71 10.71 6.35
N PHE A 76 -0.06 11.87 6.27
CA PHE A 76 0.55 12.33 5.03
C PHE A 76 1.70 11.40 4.60
N ALA A 77 2.58 11.00 5.55
CA ALA A 77 3.68 10.09 5.28
C ALA A 77 3.19 8.72 4.75
N SER A 78 2.13 8.15 5.34
CA SER A 78 1.58 6.87 4.89
C SER A 78 0.92 6.93 3.51
N HIS A 79 0.22 8.03 3.20
CA HIS A 79 -0.36 8.22 1.86
C HIS A 79 0.72 8.45 0.81
N MET A 80 1.79 9.20 1.14
CA MET A 80 2.94 9.36 0.24
C MET A 80 3.63 8.02 -0.04
N ALA A 81 3.81 7.15 0.97
CA ALA A 81 4.35 5.80 0.77
C ALA A 81 3.42 4.95 -0.10
N THR A 82 2.10 5.06 0.12
CA THR A 82 1.08 4.35 -0.65
C THR A 82 1.12 4.77 -2.12
N ILE A 83 1.11 6.06 -2.41
CA ILE A 83 1.16 6.60 -3.79
C ILE A 83 2.45 6.14 -4.49
N ALA A 84 3.60 6.26 -3.80
CA ALA A 84 4.87 5.79 -4.33
C ALA A 84 4.85 4.27 -4.63
N GLY A 85 4.26 3.48 -3.73
CA GLY A 85 4.11 2.04 -3.94
C GLY A 85 3.15 1.67 -5.07
N ILE A 86 2.04 2.37 -5.22
CA ILE A 86 1.10 2.18 -6.34
C ILE A 86 1.78 2.50 -7.67
N ALA A 87 2.55 3.58 -7.75
CA ALA A 87 3.29 3.92 -8.96
C ALA A 87 4.27 2.80 -9.35
N VAL A 88 5.04 2.28 -8.38
CA VAL A 88 5.97 1.17 -8.61
C VAL A 88 5.23 -0.12 -8.98
N ALA A 89 4.16 -0.48 -8.26
CA ALA A 89 3.33 -1.65 -8.54
C ALA A 89 2.74 -1.60 -9.96
N THR A 90 2.26 -0.42 -10.39
CA THR A 90 1.70 -0.19 -11.72
C THR A 90 2.75 -0.36 -12.80
N VAL A 91 3.93 0.27 -12.64
CA VAL A 91 5.03 0.16 -13.60
C VAL A 91 5.53 -1.29 -13.72
N LEU A 92 5.75 -1.98 -12.59
CA LEU A 92 6.18 -3.37 -12.59
C LEU A 92 5.13 -4.30 -13.21
N SER A 93 3.84 -4.08 -12.92
CA SER A 93 2.76 -4.85 -13.51
C SER A 93 2.70 -4.65 -15.04
N PHE A 94 2.86 -3.41 -15.51
CA PHE A 94 2.94 -3.11 -16.94
C PHE A 94 4.12 -3.81 -17.61
N ILE A 95 5.31 -3.78 -16.99
CA ILE A 95 6.49 -4.49 -17.48
C ILE A 95 6.24 -6.00 -17.52
N MET A 96 5.64 -6.58 -16.49
CA MET A 96 5.33 -8.02 -16.45
C MET A 96 4.34 -8.41 -17.54
N LEU A 97 3.24 -7.66 -17.71
CA LEU A 97 2.28 -7.92 -18.79
C LEU A 97 2.95 -7.81 -20.17
N SER A 98 3.75 -6.77 -20.39
CA SER A 98 4.43 -6.54 -21.67
C SER A 98 5.49 -7.59 -22.01
N THR A 99 6.13 -8.20 -21.01
CA THR A 99 7.19 -9.19 -21.22
C THR A 99 6.71 -10.64 -21.16
N MET A 100 5.64 -10.93 -20.40
CA MET A 100 5.16 -12.30 -20.18
C MET A 100 3.99 -12.70 -21.08
N ILE A 101 3.35 -11.73 -21.75
CA ILE A 101 2.24 -11.94 -22.68
C ILE A 101 2.70 -11.48 -24.08
N PRO A 102 3.20 -12.41 -24.92
CA PRO A 102 3.46 -12.12 -26.31
C PRO A 102 2.19 -11.59 -26.98
N GLY A 103 2.30 -10.51 -27.73
CA GLY A 103 1.13 -9.85 -28.33
C GLY A 103 0.51 -8.73 -27.51
N TYR A 104 0.92 -8.51 -26.25
CA TYR A 104 0.31 -7.48 -25.39
C TYR A 104 0.43 -6.05 -25.97
N LEU A 105 1.60 -5.69 -26.48
CA LEU A 105 1.85 -4.36 -27.08
C LEU A 105 1.73 -4.34 -28.61
N THR A 106 1.53 -5.50 -29.24
CA THR A 106 1.45 -5.59 -30.70
C THR A 106 0.01 -5.83 -31.16
N SER A 107 -0.23 -5.72 -32.46
CA SER A 107 -1.54 -6.05 -33.04
C SER A 107 -1.82 -7.55 -33.13
N ALA A 108 -0.87 -8.39 -32.69
CA ALA A 108 -1.05 -9.84 -32.67
C ALA A 108 -2.07 -10.27 -31.60
N VAL A 109 -2.72 -11.41 -31.83
CA VAL A 109 -3.60 -12.03 -30.82
C VAL A 109 -2.74 -12.43 -29.62
N PRO A 110 -3.07 -12.02 -28.39
CA PRO A 110 -2.32 -12.42 -27.22
C PRO A 110 -2.34 -13.94 -27.04
N ASP A 111 -1.17 -14.52 -26.83
CA ASP A 111 -1.02 -15.98 -26.65
C ASP A 111 -1.49 -16.45 -25.26
N LYS A 112 -1.77 -15.49 -24.37
CA LYS A 112 -2.31 -15.74 -23.04
C LYS A 112 -3.48 -14.81 -22.79
N THR A 113 -4.64 -15.42 -22.58
CA THR A 113 -5.82 -14.75 -22.09
C THR A 113 -6.26 -15.37 -20.76
N LEU A 114 -7.10 -14.64 -20.03
CA LEU A 114 -7.72 -15.19 -18.83
C LEU A 114 -8.61 -16.37 -19.23
N THR A 115 -8.67 -17.39 -18.36
CA THR A 115 -9.53 -18.56 -18.57
C THR A 115 -10.46 -18.79 -17.39
N GLY A 116 -11.70 -19.21 -17.68
CA GLY A 116 -12.72 -19.52 -16.67
C GLY A 116 -13.40 -18.29 -16.06
N GLU A 117 -13.31 -17.16 -16.73
CA GLU A 117 -13.92 -15.89 -16.38
C GLU A 117 -15.39 -15.81 -16.85
N PRO A 118 -16.29 -15.16 -16.09
CA PRO A 118 -17.66 -14.97 -16.51
C PRO A 118 -17.74 -14.04 -17.74
N SER A 119 -18.71 -14.26 -18.62
CA SER A 119 -18.82 -13.57 -19.92
C SER A 119 -18.87 -12.04 -19.85
N ASN A 120 -19.27 -11.48 -18.71
CA ASN A 120 -19.31 -10.05 -18.45
C ASN A 120 -17.94 -9.43 -18.08
N SER A 121 -16.92 -10.25 -17.88
CA SER A 121 -15.57 -9.82 -17.46
C SER A 121 -14.54 -9.86 -18.59
N VAL A 122 -14.93 -10.38 -19.76
CA VAL A 122 -14.16 -10.34 -21.00
C VAL A 122 -14.12 -8.89 -21.49
N MET A 123 -13.11 -8.16 -21.06
CA MET A 123 -12.79 -6.80 -21.52
C MET A 123 -11.36 -6.80 -22.05
N ASP A 124 -11.12 -6.10 -23.16
CA ASP A 124 -9.79 -5.99 -23.80
C ASP A 124 -9.27 -7.30 -24.43
N LYS A 125 -8.15 -7.22 -25.16
CA LYS A 125 -7.52 -8.34 -25.89
C LYS A 125 -7.02 -9.49 -25.00
N THR A 126 -7.01 -9.30 -23.68
CA THR A 126 -6.50 -10.28 -22.70
C THR A 126 -7.60 -10.89 -21.83
N ASP A 127 -8.86 -10.80 -22.27
CA ASP A 127 -10.04 -11.31 -21.58
C ASP A 127 -10.13 -10.84 -20.10
N GLY A 128 -9.83 -9.56 -19.87
CA GLY A 128 -9.91 -8.91 -18.57
C GLY A 128 -8.69 -9.08 -17.67
N LEU A 129 -7.67 -9.85 -18.07
CA LEU A 129 -6.46 -10.07 -17.25
C LEU A 129 -5.73 -8.75 -16.93
N SER A 130 -5.45 -7.92 -17.94
CA SER A 130 -4.77 -6.63 -17.78
C SER A 130 -5.56 -5.71 -16.84
N LEU A 131 -6.88 -5.62 -17.06
CA LEU A 131 -7.79 -4.82 -16.26
C LEU A 131 -7.78 -5.26 -14.79
N GLN A 132 -7.87 -6.56 -14.49
CA GLN A 132 -7.84 -7.07 -13.13
C GLN A 132 -6.53 -6.75 -12.41
N VAL A 133 -5.40 -6.91 -13.10
CA VAL A 133 -4.07 -6.58 -12.55
C VAL A 133 -3.97 -5.08 -12.21
N PHE A 134 -4.38 -4.19 -13.12
CA PHE A 134 -4.33 -2.74 -12.88
C PHE A 134 -5.35 -2.28 -11.82
N LEU A 135 -6.54 -2.86 -11.80
CA LEU A 135 -7.56 -2.56 -10.79
C LEU A 135 -7.04 -2.95 -9.39
N ALA A 136 -6.36 -4.09 -9.26
CA ALA A 136 -5.69 -4.45 -8.01
C ALA A 136 -4.53 -3.50 -7.67
N ALA A 137 -3.65 -3.25 -8.64
CA ALA A 137 -2.45 -2.43 -8.45
C ALA A 137 -2.76 -0.98 -8.03
N ILE A 138 -3.84 -0.42 -8.54
CA ILE A 138 -4.25 0.97 -8.30
C ILE A 138 -5.35 1.02 -7.23
N PHE A 139 -6.53 0.48 -7.53
CA PHE A 139 -7.72 0.71 -6.73
C PHE A 139 -7.67 -0.03 -5.39
N ILE A 140 -7.38 -1.34 -5.41
CA ILE A 140 -7.32 -2.13 -4.17
C ILE A 140 -6.18 -1.61 -3.29
N ASN A 141 -4.97 -1.43 -3.85
CA ASN A 141 -3.83 -0.89 -3.10
C ASN A 141 -4.07 0.52 -2.55
N PHE A 142 -4.79 1.38 -3.28
CA PHE A 142 -5.21 2.69 -2.77
C PHE A 142 -6.16 2.57 -1.58
N CYS A 143 -7.18 1.69 -1.68
CA CYS A 143 -8.12 1.46 -0.58
C CYS A 143 -7.42 0.96 0.68
N VAL A 144 -6.60 -0.10 0.57
CA VAL A 144 -5.90 -0.67 1.74
C VAL A 144 -4.84 0.28 2.29
N GLY A 145 -4.10 0.99 1.42
CA GLY A 145 -3.11 1.98 1.83
C GLY A 145 -3.75 3.16 2.55
N SER A 146 -4.85 3.71 2.03
CA SER A 146 -5.62 4.79 2.67
C SER A 146 -6.21 4.34 4.00
N PHE A 147 -6.78 3.13 4.07
CA PHE A 147 -7.28 2.56 5.31
C PHE A 147 -6.18 2.45 6.37
N SER A 148 -5.02 1.88 6.02
CA SER A 148 -3.87 1.80 6.94
C SER A 148 -3.40 3.19 7.38
N GLY A 149 -3.36 4.13 6.44
CA GLY A 149 -2.85 5.48 6.66
C GLY A 149 -3.75 6.36 7.53
N ILE A 150 -5.04 6.02 7.66
CA ILE A 150 -5.97 6.72 8.54
C ILE A 150 -6.03 6.02 9.90
N ILE A 151 -6.27 4.70 9.92
CA ILE A 151 -6.54 3.98 11.17
C ILE A 151 -5.32 3.92 12.08
N LEU A 152 -4.12 3.68 11.55
CA LEU A 152 -2.92 3.53 12.38
C LEU A 152 -2.56 4.78 13.15
N PRO A 153 -2.51 5.97 12.51
CA PRO A 153 -2.18 7.18 13.22
C PRO A 153 -3.11 7.46 14.41
N PHE A 154 -4.41 7.13 14.29
CA PHE A 154 -5.34 7.26 15.41
C PHE A 154 -5.13 6.19 16.49
N ALA A 155 -4.94 4.92 16.10
CA ALA A 155 -4.70 3.83 17.04
C ALA A 155 -3.39 4.03 17.83
N ALA A 156 -2.32 4.41 17.16
CA ALA A 156 -1.02 4.68 17.78
C ALA A 156 -1.11 5.84 18.78
N LYS A 157 -1.82 6.92 18.44
CA LYS A 157 -1.98 8.08 19.33
C LYS A 157 -2.92 7.82 20.51
N ARG A 158 -3.91 6.93 20.38
CA ARG A 158 -4.77 6.53 21.51
C ARG A 158 -3.97 5.90 22.64
N ASN A 159 -3.00 5.05 22.32
CA ASN A 159 -2.14 4.43 23.32
C ASN A 159 -1.26 5.47 24.04
N GLN A 160 -0.86 6.55 23.34
CA GLN A 160 -0.02 7.60 23.92
C GLN A 160 -0.74 8.43 25.00
N LYS A 161 -2.04 8.72 24.85
CA LYS A 161 -2.80 9.47 25.88
C LYS A 161 -3.00 8.69 27.19
N LYS A 162 -2.78 7.37 27.18
CA LYS A 162 -2.99 6.50 28.34
C LYS A 162 -1.78 6.53 29.29
N ASP A 163 -0.56 6.63 28.75
CA ASP A 163 0.69 6.74 29.54
C ASP A 163 0.92 8.14 30.14
N GLN A 164 0.36 9.19 29.56
CA GLN A 164 0.57 10.55 30.05
C GLN A 164 -0.35 10.93 31.24
N ARG A 165 -1.14 9.97 31.74
CA ARG A 165 -1.97 10.10 32.94
C ARG A 165 -1.36 9.34 34.12
N ASP A 166 -0.07 9.52 34.39
CA ASP A 166 0.46 9.28 35.73
C ASP A 166 0.28 10.55 36.58
N PRO A 167 -0.03 10.39 37.88
CA PRO A 167 -0.78 11.38 38.63
C PRO A 167 0.05 12.63 38.90
N ALA A 168 -0.61 13.80 38.78
CA ALA A 168 -0.04 15.08 39.16
C ALA A 168 0.61 14.98 40.55
N PRO A 169 1.80 15.57 40.77
CA PRO A 169 2.36 15.66 42.10
C PRO A 169 1.35 16.40 42.97
N LEU A 170 0.78 15.71 43.97
CA LEU A 170 0.01 16.34 45.01
C LEU A 170 0.92 17.41 45.62
N HIS A 171 0.57 18.67 45.42
CA HIS A 171 1.16 19.76 46.17
C HIS A 171 1.04 19.41 47.65
N GLN A 172 2.17 19.06 48.28
CA GLN A 172 2.28 19.08 49.74
C GLN A 172 2.19 20.55 50.15
N HIS A 173 0.97 21.05 50.28
CA HIS A 173 0.71 22.25 51.05
C HIS A 173 0.81 21.87 52.52
N GLY A 174 1.87 22.37 53.16
CA GLY A 174 1.87 22.80 54.56
C GLY A 174 1.59 21.74 55.63
N ALA A 175 2.67 21.28 56.26
CA ALA A 175 2.70 21.09 57.71
C ALA A 175 4.06 21.65 58.14
N SER A 176 4.06 22.93 58.52
CA SER A 176 4.19 23.42 59.91
C SER A 176 5.64 23.47 60.36
#